data_AF-A0ABD2TDQ0-F1
#
_entry.id   AF-A0ABD2TDQ0-F1
#
_cell.length_a   1.000
_cell.length_b   1.000
_cell.length_c   1.000
_cell.angle_alpha   90.00
_cell.angle_beta   90.00
_cell.angle_gamma   90.00
#
_symmetry.space_group_name_H-M   'P 1'
#
loop_
_entity.id
_entity.type
_entity.pdbx_description
1 polymer ?
#
loop_
_entity_poly.entity_id
_entity_poly.type
_entity_poly.pdbx_seq_one_letter_code
_entity_poly.pdbx_strand_id
1 'polypeptide(L)'
;MTDHLKEALAELYVIEGQHDKAFALYADLMKPDLFDFIEKHNLHDAVREKVVQLMMVDSKRAIPLLIQHRDFIHPPEVVSQLMAAKTKCDCRYLLHLYLHSLFEVNPHAGRDYHDMQVELYADYDPKMMLPFLRSSQHYTLEKAYDICVKRDLLKEQVFILGRMGNAKQALAIIINRVGDIEEAIEFVSMQHDDELWDELIKQSLNKPEMVGVLLEHSVGNLDPLYIVNMLPNGLEIPRLRDRLVKIVTDYRTETSLRHGCNDILKADCVNLLVKYYKEAKRAICLSEDVDQAHSKRNQQRASHLGERVMSMKSMEVKSKTRGGGRCCICFDPFSLQNVSIIAFFCCHAYHTTCLMESTISIGGDKKEAGASSKGTTSYYEFDNGSDDDDEEEDASSGTPRMRCILCTTAAG
;
A
#
# COMPACT_ATOMS: atom_id res chain seq x y z
N MET A 1 -16.18 -36.78 -50.18
CA MET A 1 -17.48 -37.02 -49.51
C MET A 1 -18.21 -35.70 -49.44
N THR A 2 -19.48 -35.65 -49.87
CA THR A 2 -20.33 -34.46 -49.72
C THR A 2 -20.63 -34.23 -48.24
N ASP A 3 -20.90 -32.99 -47.84
CA ASP A 3 -21.12 -32.64 -46.43
C ASP A 3 -22.31 -33.41 -45.83
N HIS A 4 -23.34 -33.68 -46.63
CA HIS A 4 -24.52 -34.44 -46.21
C HIS A 4 -24.21 -35.92 -45.95
N LEU A 5 -23.23 -36.50 -46.66
CA LEU A 5 -22.76 -37.87 -46.41
C LEU A 5 -21.97 -37.96 -45.10
N LYS A 6 -21.20 -36.92 -44.77
CA LYS A 6 -20.49 -36.86 -43.48
C LYS A 6 -21.45 -36.71 -42.32
N GLU A 7 -22.52 -35.93 -42.50
CA GLU A 7 -23.56 -35.73 -41.50
C GLU A 7 -24.32 -37.03 -41.21
N ALA A 8 -24.80 -37.72 -42.25
CA ALA A 8 -25.46 -39.02 -42.10
C ALA A 8 -24.53 -40.06 -41.46
N LEU A 9 -23.24 -40.05 -41.80
CA LEU A 9 -22.25 -40.95 -41.19
C LEU A 9 -22.00 -40.60 -39.70
N ALA A 10 -21.96 -39.32 -39.36
CA ALA A 10 -21.81 -38.88 -37.98
C ALA A 10 -23.02 -39.30 -37.12
N GLU A 11 -24.25 -39.18 -37.64
CA GLU A 11 -25.45 -39.66 -36.96
C GLU A 11 -25.43 -41.18 -36.73
N LEU A 12 -24.96 -41.95 -37.72
CA LEU A 12 -24.77 -43.39 -37.56
C LEU A 12 -23.75 -43.72 -36.46
N TYR A 13 -22.63 -43.00 -36.38
CA TYR A 13 -21.65 -43.19 -35.30
C TYR A 13 -22.20 -42.81 -33.92
N VAL A 14 -23.11 -41.84 -33.83
CA VAL A 14 -23.81 -41.52 -32.57
C VAL A 14 -24.69 -42.69 -32.15
N ILE A 15 -25.41 -43.33 -33.07
CA ILE A 15 -26.27 -44.50 -32.79
C ILE A 15 -25.42 -45.70 -32.37
N GLU A 16 -24.24 -45.88 -32.98
CA GLU A 16 -23.30 -46.97 -32.66
C GLU A 16 -22.53 -46.74 -31.35
N GLY A 17 -22.66 -45.58 -30.70
CA GLY A 17 -21.93 -45.21 -29.49
C GLY A 17 -20.47 -44.79 -29.70
N GLN A 18 -20.03 -44.65 -30.96
CA GLN A 18 -18.67 -44.21 -31.32
C GLN A 18 -18.57 -42.67 -31.37
N HIS A 19 -18.69 -42.05 -30.20
CA HIS A 19 -18.80 -40.60 -30.07
C HIS A 19 -17.57 -39.82 -30.55
N ASP A 20 -16.35 -40.38 -30.44
CA ASP A 20 -15.11 -39.72 -30.90
C ASP A 20 -15.08 -39.50 -32.42
N LYS A 21 -15.52 -40.51 -33.18
CA LYS A 21 -15.56 -40.46 -34.65
C LYS A 21 -16.68 -39.56 -35.14
N ALA A 22 -17.83 -39.60 -34.47
CA ALA A 22 -18.93 -38.66 -34.72
C ALA A 22 -18.46 -37.22 -34.49
N PHE A 23 -17.76 -36.97 -33.37
CA PHE A 23 -17.19 -35.66 -33.05
C PHE A 23 -16.22 -35.17 -34.12
N ALA A 24 -15.28 -36.02 -34.58
CA ALA A 24 -14.32 -35.64 -35.62
C ALA A 24 -15.02 -35.18 -36.92
N LEU A 25 -16.10 -35.86 -37.32
CA LEU A 25 -16.91 -35.48 -38.47
C LEU A 25 -17.71 -34.20 -38.23
N TYR A 26 -18.31 -34.02 -37.05
CA TYR A 26 -19.03 -32.79 -36.71
C TYR A 26 -18.10 -31.57 -36.61
N ALA A 27 -16.87 -31.75 -36.10
CA ALA A 27 -15.84 -30.71 -36.08
C ALA A 27 -15.41 -30.31 -37.50
N ASP A 28 -15.28 -31.27 -38.41
CA ASP A 28 -14.97 -30.99 -39.82
C ASP A 28 -16.13 -30.30 -40.56
N LEU A 29 -17.38 -30.54 -40.12
CA LEU A 29 -18.59 -29.89 -40.63
C LEU A 29 -18.88 -28.51 -39.98
N MET A 30 -18.09 -28.10 -38.98
CA MET A 30 -18.23 -26.81 -38.28
C MET A 30 -19.64 -26.54 -37.73
N LYS A 31 -20.32 -27.56 -37.19
CA LYS A 31 -21.66 -27.40 -36.61
C LYS A 31 -21.62 -26.62 -35.28
N PRO A 32 -22.55 -25.69 -35.02
CA PRO A 32 -22.60 -24.93 -33.77
C PRO A 32 -22.98 -25.79 -32.54
N ASP A 33 -23.78 -26.84 -32.74
CA ASP A 33 -24.25 -27.74 -31.66
C ASP A 33 -23.15 -28.68 -31.12
N LEU A 34 -21.93 -28.56 -31.68
CA LEU A 34 -20.77 -29.38 -31.32
C LEU A 34 -20.38 -29.23 -29.84
N PHE A 35 -20.48 -28.02 -29.28
CA PHE A 35 -20.12 -27.77 -27.88
C PHE A 35 -21.06 -28.50 -26.92
N ASP A 36 -22.37 -28.50 -27.22
CA ASP A 36 -23.36 -29.22 -26.42
C ASP A 36 -23.16 -30.74 -26.52
N PHE A 37 -22.63 -31.23 -27.65
CA PHE A 37 -22.26 -32.62 -27.84
C PHE A 37 -21.01 -33.01 -27.03
N ILE A 38 -19.99 -32.15 -26.98
CA ILE A 38 -18.79 -32.36 -26.14
C ILE A 38 -19.18 -32.48 -24.67
N GLU A 39 -20.02 -31.56 -24.17
CA GLU A 39 -20.45 -31.54 -22.77
C GLU A 39 -21.29 -32.78 -22.41
N LYS A 40 -22.15 -33.27 -23.32
CA LYS A 40 -22.99 -34.46 -23.08
C LYS A 40 -22.19 -35.76 -23.02
N HIS A 41 -21.10 -35.87 -23.77
CA HIS A 41 -20.34 -37.12 -23.92
C HIS A 41 -18.94 -37.07 -23.29
N ASN A 42 -18.55 -35.98 -22.62
CA ASN A 42 -17.24 -35.77 -21.97
C ASN A 42 -16.03 -36.05 -22.88
N LEU A 43 -16.09 -35.58 -24.13
CA LEU A 43 -15.11 -35.89 -25.19
C LEU A 43 -13.85 -35.03 -25.14
N HIS A 44 -13.24 -34.88 -23.96
CA HIS A 44 -12.09 -33.98 -23.75
C HIS A 44 -10.83 -34.40 -24.52
N ASP A 45 -10.61 -35.71 -24.70
CA ASP A 45 -9.48 -36.23 -25.47
C ASP A 45 -9.63 -35.96 -26.98
N ALA A 46 -10.85 -36.09 -27.51
CA ALA A 46 -11.12 -35.81 -28.92
C ALA A 46 -11.01 -34.31 -29.25
N VAL A 47 -11.33 -33.43 -28.29
CA VAL A 47 -11.15 -31.98 -28.40
C VAL A 47 -9.68 -31.61 -28.65
N ARG A 48 -8.74 -32.36 -28.06
CA ARG A 48 -7.30 -32.14 -28.23
C ARG A 48 -6.88 -32.15 -29.70
N GLU A 49 -7.47 -32.99 -30.54
CA GLU A 49 -7.06 -33.14 -31.95
C GLU A 49 -7.70 -32.10 -32.89
N LYS A 50 -8.76 -31.42 -32.45
CA LYS A 50 -9.58 -30.53 -33.30
C LYS A 50 -9.72 -29.11 -32.75
N VAL A 51 -8.70 -28.64 -32.03
CA VAL A 51 -8.73 -27.32 -31.38
C VAL A 51 -8.95 -26.17 -32.38
N VAL A 52 -8.28 -26.23 -33.53
CA VAL A 52 -8.38 -25.19 -34.57
C VAL A 52 -9.82 -25.09 -35.10
N GLN A 53 -10.45 -26.23 -35.40
CA GLN A 53 -11.81 -26.28 -35.90
C GLN A 53 -12.80 -25.73 -34.87
N LEU A 54 -12.65 -26.11 -33.60
CA LEU A 54 -13.50 -25.60 -32.51
C LEU A 54 -13.39 -24.10 -32.34
N MET A 55 -12.16 -23.57 -32.36
CA MET A 55 -11.93 -22.13 -32.24
C MET A 55 -12.45 -21.34 -33.45
N MET A 56 -12.46 -21.95 -34.64
CA MET A 56 -13.07 -21.35 -35.83
C MET A 56 -14.60 -21.33 -35.77
N VAL A 57 -15.24 -22.32 -35.13
CA VAL A 57 -16.70 -22.35 -34.96
C VAL A 57 -17.15 -21.29 -33.96
N ASP A 58 -16.60 -21.35 -32.74
CA ASP A 58 -16.90 -20.37 -31.69
C ASP A 58 -15.73 -20.24 -30.72
N SER A 59 -14.96 -19.17 -30.89
CA SER A 59 -13.84 -18.86 -30.02
C SER A 59 -14.26 -18.55 -28.58
N LYS A 60 -15.45 -17.98 -28.36
CA LYS A 60 -15.92 -17.58 -27.02
C LYS A 60 -16.29 -18.78 -26.16
N ARG A 61 -16.82 -19.85 -26.77
CA ARG A 61 -17.11 -21.12 -26.07
C ARG A 61 -15.90 -22.04 -26.04
N ALA A 62 -15.09 -22.07 -27.09
CA ALA A 62 -13.91 -22.92 -27.16
C ALA A 62 -12.84 -22.54 -26.13
N ILE A 63 -12.52 -21.26 -25.98
CA ILE A 63 -11.43 -20.81 -25.10
C ILE A 63 -11.65 -21.22 -23.62
N PRO A 64 -12.82 -20.95 -23.00
CA PRO A 64 -13.10 -21.41 -21.64
C PRO A 64 -13.00 -22.94 -21.51
N LEU A 65 -13.49 -23.69 -22.49
CA LEU A 65 -13.46 -25.15 -22.48
C LEU A 65 -12.00 -25.67 -22.48
N LEU A 66 -11.14 -25.09 -23.31
CA LEU A 66 -9.71 -25.42 -23.37
C LEU A 66 -8.98 -25.03 -22.08
N ILE A 67 -9.38 -23.92 -21.46
CA ILE A 67 -8.75 -23.41 -20.23
C ILE A 67 -9.22 -24.16 -18.98
N GLN A 68 -10.44 -24.68 -18.94
CA GLN A 68 -10.96 -25.45 -17.81
C GLN A 68 -10.34 -26.86 -17.76
N HIS A 69 -10.11 -27.49 -18.91
CA HIS A 69 -9.62 -28.86 -19.00
C HIS A 69 -8.10 -28.94 -19.22
N ARG A 70 -7.31 -28.20 -18.41
CA ARG A 70 -5.83 -28.11 -18.58
C ARG A 70 -5.08 -29.41 -18.33
N ASP A 71 -5.68 -30.32 -17.56
CA ASP A 71 -5.11 -31.63 -17.24
C ASP A 71 -5.07 -32.52 -18.48
N PHE A 72 -6.01 -32.33 -19.39
CA PHE A 72 -6.08 -33.04 -20.66
C PHE A 72 -5.51 -32.21 -21.81
N ILE A 73 -5.72 -30.90 -21.82
CA ILE A 73 -5.33 -30.05 -22.95
C ILE A 73 -4.23 -29.10 -22.50
N HIS A 74 -2.99 -29.48 -22.81
CA HIS A 74 -1.84 -28.67 -22.43
C HIS A 74 -1.67 -27.46 -23.36
N PRO A 75 -1.37 -26.26 -22.83
CA PRO A 75 -1.17 -25.05 -23.62
C PRO A 75 -0.17 -25.20 -24.79
N PRO A 76 0.95 -25.95 -24.66
CA PRO A 76 1.87 -26.13 -25.78
C PRO A 76 1.28 -26.83 -27.00
N GLU A 77 0.38 -27.78 -26.79
CA GLU A 77 -0.26 -28.51 -27.87
C GLU A 77 -1.23 -27.60 -28.63
N VAL A 78 -2.04 -26.83 -27.90
CA VAL A 78 -2.97 -25.84 -28.47
C VAL A 78 -2.22 -24.80 -29.30
N VAL A 79 -1.15 -24.24 -28.73
CA VAL A 79 -0.33 -23.23 -29.42
C VAL A 79 0.34 -23.82 -30.67
N SER A 80 0.87 -25.05 -30.57
CA SER A 80 1.50 -25.72 -31.71
C SER A 80 0.52 -25.98 -32.86
N GLN A 81 -0.71 -26.40 -32.55
CA GLN A 81 -1.75 -26.62 -33.56
C GLN A 81 -2.19 -25.31 -34.23
N LEU A 82 -2.39 -24.24 -33.45
CA LEU A 82 -2.73 -22.92 -33.98
C LEU A 82 -1.60 -22.33 -34.83
N MET A 83 -0.34 -22.56 -34.44
CA MET A 83 0.82 -22.14 -35.22
C MET A 83 1.01 -22.97 -36.50
N ALA A 84 0.74 -24.27 -36.47
CA ALA A 84 0.80 -25.13 -37.65
C ALA A 84 -0.27 -24.77 -38.68
N ALA A 85 -1.43 -24.30 -38.23
CA ALA A 85 -2.52 -23.80 -39.06
C ALA A 85 -2.29 -22.38 -39.64
N LYS A 86 -1.04 -21.89 -39.65
CA LYS A 86 -0.59 -20.53 -40.05
C LYS A 86 -1.12 -20.03 -41.40
N THR A 87 -1.65 -20.90 -42.23
CA THR A 87 -2.23 -20.59 -43.55
C THR A 87 -3.54 -19.80 -43.51
N LYS A 88 -4.18 -19.63 -42.33
CA LYS A 88 -5.37 -18.77 -42.17
C LYS A 88 -5.05 -17.59 -41.25
N CYS A 89 -5.29 -16.36 -41.71
CA CYS A 89 -5.06 -15.13 -40.94
C CYS A 89 -5.77 -15.12 -39.57
N ASP A 90 -6.89 -15.83 -39.46
CA ASP A 90 -7.67 -15.91 -38.21
C ASP A 90 -6.91 -16.67 -37.10
N CYS A 91 -6.00 -17.59 -37.43
CA CYS A 91 -5.31 -18.40 -36.43
C CYS A 91 -4.37 -17.60 -35.53
N ARG A 92 -3.74 -16.52 -36.03
CA ARG A 92 -2.91 -15.63 -35.19
C ARG A 92 -3.77 -14.82 -34.22
N TYR A 93 -4.94 -14.36 -34.66
CA TYR A 93 -5.89 -13.67 -33.80
C TYR A 93 -6.51 -14.62 -32.75
N LEU A 94 -6.87 -15.84 -33.15
CA LEU A 94 -7.34 -16.88 -32.22
C LEU A 94 -6.27 -17.23 -31.19
N LEU A 95 -5.00 -17.33 -31.60
CA LEU A 95 -3.87 -17.54 -30.69
C LEU A 95 -3.76 -16.39 -29.68
N HIS A 96 -3.91 -15.15 -30.13
CA HIS A 96 -3.92 -13.98 -29.23
C HIS A 96 -5.05 -14.09 -28.19
N LEU A 97 -6.28 -14.37 -28.62
CA LEU A 97 -7.42 -14.54 -27.71
C LEU A 97 -7.20 -15.66 -26.68
N TYR A 98 -6.70 -16.82 -27.14
CA TYR A 98 -6.41 -17.94 -26.25
C TYR A 98 -5.35 -17.59 -25.21
N LEU A 99 -4.22 -17.02 -25.63
CA LEU A 99 -3.14 -16.64 -24.72
C LEU A 99 -3.55 -15.51 -23.77
N HIS A 100 -4.37 -14.56 -24.23
CA HIS A 100 -4.91 -13.51 -23.37
C HIS A 100 -5.78 -14.09 -22.26
N SER A 101 -6.78 -14.91 -22.60
CA SER A 101 -7.63 -15.56 -21.59
C SER A 101 -6.85 -16.53 -20.70
N LEU A 102 -5.84 -17.22 -21.24
CA LEU A 102 -4.96 -18.08 -20.45
C LEU A 102 -4.21 -17.26 -19.37
N PHE A 103 -3.73 -16.08 -19.74
CA PHE A 103 -3.03 -15.15 -18.85
C PHE A 103 -3.96 -14.59 -17.76
N GLU A 104 -5.20 -14.23 -18.10
CA GLU A 104 -6.19 -13.75 -17.12
C GLU A 104 -6.50 -14.80 -16.05
N VAL A 105 -6.63 -16.07 -16.45
CA VAL A 105 -6.91 -17.16 -15.50
C VAL A 105 -5.66 -17.57 -14.73
N ASN A 106 -4.50 -17.62 -15.37
CA ASN A 106 -3.24 -17.94 -14.71
C ASN A 106 -2.04 -17.32 -15.45
N PRO A 107 -1.41 -16.27 -14.88
CA PRO A 107 -0.25 -15.58 -15.45
C PRO A 107 0.97 -16.48 -15.70
N HIS A 108 1.01 -17.66 -15.07
CA HIS A 108 2.14 -18.58 -15.15
C HIS A 108 1.90 -19.76 -16.10
N ALA A 109 0.70 -19.93 -16.64
CA ALA A 109 0.42 -21.06 -17.53
C ALA A 109 0.96 -20.84 -18.96
N GLY A 110 1.21 -19.59 -19.34
CA GLY A 110 1.72 -19.19 -20.65
C GLY A 110 3.16 -18.67 -20.65
N ARG A 111 3.97 -18.96 -19.61
CA ARG A 111 5.30 -18.34 -19.42
C ARG A 111 6.18 -18.40 -20.67
N ASP A 112 6.23 -19.57 -21.32
CA ASP A 112 7.07 -19.79 -22.51
C ASP A 112 6.56 -19.04 -23.75
N TYR A 113 5.30 -18.60 -23.73
CA TYR A 113 4.63 -17.90 -24.81
C TYR A 113 4.56 -16.39 -24.60
N HIS A 114 5.10 -15.86 -23.50
CA HIS A 114 5.03 -14.42 -23.24
C HIS A 114 5.76 -13.58 -24.30
N ASP A 115 6.91 -14.04 -24.81
CA ASP A 115 7.60 -13.41 -25.95
C ASP A 115 6.68 -13.30 -27.18
N MET A 116 6.01 -14.40 -27.55
CA MET A 116 5.07 -14.45 -28.67
C MET A 116 3.84 -13.56 -28.39
N GLN A 117 3.38 -13.53 -27.15
CA GLN A 117 2.21 -12.77 -26.75
C GLN A 117 2.46 -11.26 -26.83
N VAL A 118 3.68 -10.78 -26.58
CA VAL A 118 4.09 -9.39 -26.81
C VAL A 118 3.93 -9.02 -28.29
N GLU A 119 4.38 -9.88 -29.23
CA GLU A 119 4.18 -9.66 -30.66
C GLU A 119 2.69 -9.58 -31.02
N LEU A 120 1.89 -10.49 -30.45
CA LEU A 120 0.46 -10.55 -30.71
C LEU A 120 -0.31 -9.35 -30.14
N TYR A 121 0.04 -8.86 -28.96
CA TYR A 121 -0.53 -7.62 -28.42
C TYR A 121 -0.22 -6.43 -29.32
N ALA A 122 1.01 -6.32 -29.81
CA ALA A 122 1.40 -5.24 -30.71
C ALA A 122 0.62 -5.27 -32.05
N ASP A 123 0.18 -6.45 -32.49
CA ASP A 123 -0.59 -6.64 -33.72
C ASP A 123 -2.10 -6.40 -33.55
N TYR A 124 -2.70 -6.92 -32.46
CA TYR A 124 -4.16 -7.04 -32.33
C TYR A 124 -4.77 -6.17 -31.21
N ASP A 125 -4.06 -5.97 -30.11
CA ASP A 125 -4.56 -5.19 -28.97
C ASP A 125 -3.44 -4.44 -28.22
N PRO A 126 -2.98 -3.29 -28.76
CA PRO A 126 -1.92 -2.52 -28.14
C PRO A 126 -2.28 -1.99 -26.75
N LYS A 127 -3.57 -1.80 -26.45
CA LYS A 127 -4.02 -1.23 -25.16
C LYS A 127 -3.72 -2.16 -23.99
N MET A 128 -3.76 -3.46 -24.23
CA MET A 128 -3.48 -4.48 -23.22
C MET A 128 -1.98 -4.80 -23.06
N MET A 129 -1.13 -4.17 -23.88
CA MET A 129 0.31 -4.38 -23.83
C MET A 129 0.93 -3.87 -22.53
N LEU A 130 0.65 -2.62 -22.12
CA LEU A 130 1.17 -2.08 -20.86
C LEU A 130 0.75 -2.88 -19.61
N PRO A 131 -0.56 -3.21 -19.42
CA PRO A 131 -0.98 -4.08 -18.33
C PRO A 131 -0.22 -5.43 -18.32
N PHE A 132 -0.10 -6.06 -19.49
CA PHE A 132 0.62 -7.33 -19.61
C PHE A 132 2.11 -7.20 -19.25
N LEU A 133 2.79 -6.16 -19.75
CA LEU A 133 4.21 -5.91 -19.47
C LEU A 133 4.48 -5.65 -17.99
N ARG A 134 3.53 -5.03 -17.27
CA ARG A 134 3.59 -4.80 -15.81
C ARG A 134 3.39 -6.08 -15.00
N SER A 135 2.46 -6.93 -15.42
CA SER A 135 2.13 -8.16 -14.70
C SER A 135 3.09 -9.32 -15.01
N SER A 136 3.66 -9.37 -16.21
CA SER A 136 4.53 -10.44 -16.66
C SER A 136 6.02 -10.17 -16.41
N GLN A 137 6.77 -11.22 -16.08
CA GLN A 137 8.23 -11.18 -15.89
C GLN A 137 9.01 -12.13 -16.80
N HIS A 138 8.32 -12.89 -17.67
CA HIS A 138 8.93 -13.99 -18.44
C HIS A 138 9.15 -13.67 -19.92
N TYR A 139 9.13 -12.40 -20.31
CA TYR A 139 9.47 -11.97 -21.67
C TYR A 139 10.87 -11.37 -21.73
N THR A 140 11.47 -11.43 -22.90
CA THR A 140 12.78 -10.83 -23.20
C THR A 140 12.63 -9.34 -23.49
N LEU A 141 13.25 -8.51 -22.64
CA LEU A 141 13.13 -7.04 -22.72
C LEU A 141 13.59 -6.48 -24.08
N GLU A 142 14.69 -7.00 -24.62
CA GLU A 142 15.27 -6.55 -25.90
C GLU A 142 14.32 -6.80 -27.07
N LYS A 143 13.78 -8.02 -27.20
CA LYS A 143 12.82 -8.33 -28.26
C LYS A 143 11.55 -7.51 -28.12
N ALA A 144 11.04 -7.38 -26.90
CA ALA A 144 9.85 -6.57 -26.62
C ALA A 144 10.08 -5.11 -27.03
N TYR A 145 11.25 -4.55 -26.72
CA TYR A 145 11.62 -3.21 -27.13
C TYR A 145 11.65 -3.06 -28.66
N ASP A 146 12.30 -3.98 -29.37
CA ASP A 146 12.37 -3.95 -30.84
C ASP A 146 10.98 -3.99 -31.50
N ILE A 147 10.05 -4.78 -30.95
CA ILE A 147 8.66 -4.85 -31.41
C ILE A 147 7.97 -3.50 -31.20
N CYS A 148 8.10 -2.93 -30.00
CA CYS A 148 7.50 -1.64 -29.68
C CYS A 148 8.06 -0.50 -30.53
N VAL A 149 9.37 -0.54 -30.87
CA VAL A 149 10.01 0.43 -31.78
C VAL A 149 9.44 0.31 -33.19
N LYS A 150 9.28 -0.91 -33.72
CA LYS A 150 8.70 -1.13 -35.06
C LYS A 150 7.25 -0.66 -35.20
N ARG A 151 6.51 -0.62 -34.10
CA ARG A 151 5.07 -0.27 -34.06
C ARG A 151 4.82 1.13 -33.48
N ASP A 152 5.87 1.90 -33.20
CA ASP A 152 5.82 3.24 -32.58
C ASP A 152 4.99 3.31 -31.28
N LEU A 153 5.07 2.26 -30.45
CA LEU A 153 4.42 2.18 -29.13
C LEU A 153 5.24 2.90 -28.06
N LEU A 154 5.08 4.22 -27.96
CA LEU A 154 5.96 5.08 -27.16
C LEU A 154 5.91 4.80 -25.65
N LYS A 155 4.71 4.62 -25.08
CA LYS A 155 4.55 4.43 -23.62
C LYS A 155 5.13 3.08 -23.17
N GLU A 156 4.94 2.06 -24.00
CA GLU A 156 5.48 0.72 -23.82
C GLU A 156 7.00 0.72 -23.94
N GLN A 157 7.56 1.46 -24.92
CA GLN A 157 9.02 1.64 -25.06
C GLN A 157 9.63 2.23 -23.79
N VAL A 158 9.04 3.32 -23.27
CA VAL A 158 9.50 3.99 -22.03
C VAL A 158 9.47 3.03 -20.85
N PHE A 159 8.38 2.26 -20.71
CA PHE A 159 8.24 1.26 -19.65
C PHE A 159 9.33 0.17 -19.73
N ILE A 160 9.57 -0.38 -20.92
CA ILE A 160 10.58 -1.43 -21.11
C ILE A 160 11.99 -0.87 -20.86
N LEU A 161 12.31 0.32 -21.36
CA LEU A 161 13.61 0.97 -21.12
C LEU A 161 13.85 1.26 -19.65
N GLY A 162 12.81 1.68 -18.91
CA GLY A 162 12.86 1.81 -17.46
C GLY A 162 13.24 0.50 -16.77
N ARG A 163 12.64 -0.63 -17.19
CA ARG A 163 13.00 -1.96 -16.67
C ARG A 163 14.40 -2.45 -17.09
N MET A 164 14.89 -2.02 -18.24
CA MET A 164 16.26 -2.31 -18.70
C MET A 164 17.33 -1.50 -17.97
N GLY A 165 16.94 -0.48 -17.19
CA GLY A 165 17.87 0.47 -16.56
C GLY A 165 18.36 1.56 -17.52
N ASN A 166 17.83 1.63 -18.75
CA ASN A 166 18.19 2.64 -19.75
C ASN A 166 17.36 3.92 -19.58
N ALA A 167 17.33 4.47 -18.37
CA ALA A 167 16.45 5.57 -18.02
C ALA A 167 16.72 6.86 -18.83
N LYS A 168 17.97 7.15 -19.18
CA LYS A 168 18.35 8.31 -20.01
C LYS A 168 17.74 8.23 -21.42
N GLN A 169 17.69 7.02 -22.01
CA GLN A 169 17.05 6.79 -23.30
C GLN A 169 15.53 6.87 -23.19
N ALA A 170 14.95 6.31 -22.12
CA ALA A 170 13.52 6.40 -21.86
C ALA A 170 13.07 7.88 -21.77
N LEU A 171 13.80 8.67 -20.99
CA LEU A 171 13.57 10.10 -20.83
C LEU A 171 13.66 10.86 -22.16
N ALA A 172 14.65 10.53 -22.99
CA ALA A 172 14.78 11.13 -24.32
C ALA A 172 13.58 10.81 -25.23
N ILE A 173 12.97 9.62 -25.10
CA ILE A 173 11.75 9.27 -25.86
C ILE A 173 10.55 10.08 -25.34
N ILE A 174 10.37 10.23 -24.02
CA ILE A 174 9.29 11.03 -23.44
C ILE A 174 9.40 12.48 -23.92
N ILE A 175 10.57 13.09 -23.78
CA ILE A 175 10.80 14.51 -24.11
C ILE A 175 10.68 14.77 -25.62
N ASN A 176 11.26 13.91 -26.46
CA ASN A 176 11.36 14.18 -27.89
C ASN A 176 10.17 13.68 -28.70
N ARG A 177 9.56 12.54 -28.33
CA ARG A 177 8.47 11.93 -29.10
C ARG A 177 7.11 12.11 -28.46
N VAL A 178 6.97 11.88 -27.15
CA VAL A 178 5.68 12.05 -26.46
C VAL A 178 5.35 13.53 -26.29
N GLY A 179 6.35 14.33 -25.89
CA GLY A 179 6.19 15.77 -25.66
C GLY A 179 5.42 16.10 -24.37
N ASP A 180 5.17 15.11 -23.52
CA ASP A 180 4.50 15.27 -22.24
C ASP A 180 5.55 15.42 -21.12
N ILE A 181 5.59 16.61 -20.52
CA ILE A 181 6.56 16.97 -19.48
C ILE A 181 6.11 16.41 -18.14
N GLU A 182 4.80 16.30 -17.91
CA GLU A 182 4.26 15.79 -16.64
C GLU A 182 4.63 14.31 -16.50
N GLU A 183 4.48 13.54 -17.59
CA GLU A 183 4.93 12.13 -17.65
C GLU A 183 6.45 12.01 -17.48
N ALA A 184 7.23 12.97 -18.01
CA ALA A 184 8.69 12.99 -17.84
C ALA A 184 9.10 13.25 -16.37
N ILE A 185 8.42 14.19 -15.71
CA ILE A 185 8.64 14.53 -14.29
C ILE A 185 8.26 13.36 -13.39
N GLU A 186 7.10 12.74 -13.64
CA GLU A 186 6.67 11.56 -12.90
C GLU A 186 7.68 10.42 -13.07
N PHE A 187 8.14 10.16 -14.30
CA PHE A 187 9.14 9.14 -14.59
C PHE A 187 10.45 9.39 -13.82
N VAL A 188 11.02 10.60 -13.88
CA VAL A 188 12.27 10.91 -13.19
C VAL A 188 12.09 10.86 -11.66
N SER A 189 10.97 11.37 -11.15
CA SER A 189 10.64 11.31 -9.72
C SER A 189 10.53 9.87 -9.21
N MET A 190 10.06 8.92 -10.03
CA MET A 190 9.98 7.50 -9.67
C MET A 190 11.34 6.80 -9.68
N GLN A 191 12.31 7.26 -10.48
CA GLN A 191 13.64 6.63 -10.57
C GLN A 191 14.57 7.02 -9.41
N HIS A 192 14.30 8.10 -8.69
CA HIS A 192 15.13 8.60 -7.58
C HIS A 192 16.62 8.80 -7.95
N ASP A 193 16.89 9.28 -9.17
CA ASP A 193 18.25 9.53 -9.69
C ASP A 193 18.42 11.01 -10.04
N ASP A 194 19.33 11.68 -9.34
CA ASP A 194 19.63 13.10 -9.51
C ASP A 194 20.24 13.40 -10.89
N GLU A 195 20.97 12.46 -11.50
CA GLU A 195 21.54 12.66 -12.84
C GLU A 195 20.45 12.73 -13.93
N LEU A 196 19.32 12.03 -13.73
CA LEU A 196 18.19 12.08 -14.66
C LEU A 196 17.49 13.44 -14.61
N TRP A 197 17.47 14.11 -13.46
CA TRP A 197 16.95 15.47 -13.36
C TRP A 197 17.79 16.46 -14.15
N ASP A 198 19.11 16.37 -14.06
CA ASP A 198 20.02 17.20 -14.86
C ASP A 198 19.82 16.96 -16.36
N GLU A 199 19.61 15.70 -16.76
CA GLU A 199 19.33 15.34 -18.15
C GLU A 199 17.96 15.88 -18.62
N LEU A 200 16.93 15.80 -17.78
CA LEU A 200 15.61 16.38 -18.07
C LEU A 200 15.71 17.88 -18.27
N ILE A 201 16.43 18.59 -17.39
CA ILE A 201 16.63 20.03 -17.51
C ILE A 201 17.36 20.35 -18.82
N LYS A 202 18.51 19.72 -19.08
CA LYS A 202 19.30 19.94 -20.31
C LYS A 202 18.50 19.72 -21.59
N GLN A 203 17.70 18.66 -21.65
CA GLN A 203 16.87 18.40 -22.83
C GLN A 203 15.69 19.36 -22.93
N SER A 204 15.11 19.77 -21.80
CA SER A 204 14.00 20.74 -21.75
C SER A 204 14.45 22.15 -22.15
N LEU A 205 15.71 22.54 -21.94
CA LEU A 205 16.25 23.83 -22.37
C LEU A 205 16.10 24.07 -23.88
N ASN A 206 16.10 23.00 -24.68
CA ASN A 206 15.90 23.10 -26.12
C ASN A 206 14.45 23.41 -26.52
N LYS A 207 13.49 23.35 -25.58
CA LYS A 207 12.05 23.52 -25.82
C LYS A 207 11.45 24.49 -24.78
N PRO A 208 11.27 25.79 -25.10
CA PRO A 208 10.88 26.81 -24.12
C PRO A 208 9.47 26.61 -23.53
N GLU A 209 8.56 25.95 -24.25
CA GLU A 209 7.24 25.58 -23.72
C GLU A 209 7.35 24.60 -22.54
N MET A 210 8.30 23.66 -22.62
CA MET A 210 8.53 22.63 -21.62
C MET A 210 9.11 23.19 -20.33
N VAL A 211 10.04 24.14 -20.46
CA VAL A 211 10.72 24.77 -19.32
C VAL A 211 9.74 25.37 -18.33
N GLY A 212 8.71 26.07 -18.80
CA GLY A 212 7.80 26.71 -17.86
C GLY A 212 6.83 25.73 -17.17
N VAL A 213 6.49 24.59 -17.80
CA VAL A 213 5.74 23.52 -17.11
C VAL A 213 6.65 22.83 -16.09
N LEU A 214 7.92 22.60 -16.44
CA LEU A 214 8.92 22.06 -15.53
C LEU A 214 9.05 22.93 -14.27
N LEU A 215 9.06 24.26 -14.44
CA LEU A 215 9.06 25.21 -13.32
C LEU A 215 7.76 25.18 -12.50
N GLU A 216 6.59 24.98 -13.12
CA GLU A 216 5.32 24.85 -12.39
C GLU A 216 5.24 23.56 -11.55
N HIS A 217 5.78 22.45 -12.05
CA HIS A 217 5.69 21.13 -11.43
C HIS A 217 6.95 20.74 -10.62
N SER A 218 7.94 21.63 -10.50
CA SER A 218 9.14 21.40 -9.69
C SER A 218 8.91 21.53 -8.18
N VAL A 219 7.78 22.10 -7.75
CA VAL A 219 7.47 22.36 -6.34
C VAL A 219 7.50 21.03 -5.55
N GLY A 220 8.42 20.94 -4.58
CA GLY A 220 8.56 19.79 -3.68
C GLY A 220 9.63 18.76 -4.08
N ASN A 221 10.00 18.66 -5.37
CA ASN A 221 10.96 17.68 -5.86
C ASN A 221 12.32 18.29 -6.25
N LEU A 222 12.32 19.53 -6.74
CA LEU A 222 13.54 20.24 -7.16
C LEU A 222 13.54 21.67 -6.63
N ASP A 223 14.73 22.22 -6.40
CA ASP A 223 14.88 23.64 -6.10
C ASP A 223 14.65 24.48 -7.37
N PRO A 224 13.63 25.36 -7.41
CA PRO A 224 13.39 26.22 -8.57
C PRO A 224 14.58 27.12 -8.87
N LEU A 225 15.38 27.49 -7.86
CA LEU A 225 16.58 28.31 -8.05
C LEU A 225 17.63 27.57 -8.88
N TYR A 226 17.74 26.25 -8.73
CA TYR A 226 18.66 25.42 -9.52
C TYR A 226 18.28 25.47 -11.01
N ILE A 227 16.99 25.33 -11.32
CA ILE A 227 16.49 25.38 -12.70
C ILE A 227 16.73 26.78 -13.28
N VAL A 228 16.39 27.84 -12.53
CA VAL A 228 16.55 29.23 -12.98
C VAL A 228 18.02 29.56 -13.28
N ASN A 229 18.96 29.08 -12.46
CA ASN A 229 20.39 29.31 -12.67
C ASN A 229 20.95 28.60 -13.92
N MET A 230 20.29 27.53 -14.38
CA MET A 230 20.69 26.79 -15.59
C MET A 230 20.09 27.36 -16.88
N LEU A 231 19.18 28.33 -16.80
CA LEU A 231 18.55 28.91 -17.99
C LEU A 231 19.51 29.84 -18.75
N PRO A 232 19.65 29.68 -20.08
CA PRO A 232 20.43 30.61 -20.88
C PRO A 232 19.74 31.98 -20.94
N ASN A 233 20.56 33.03 -20.83
CA ASN A 233 20.08 34.42 -20.91
C ASN A 233 19.47 34.70 -22.29
N GLY A 234 18.23 35.22 -22.32
CA GLY A 234 17.51 35.54 -23.56
C GLY A 234 16.52 34.48 -24.04
N LEU A 235 16.31 33.39 -23.29
CA LEU A 235 15.26 32.41 -23.60
C LEU A 235 13.86 33.01 -23.34
N GLU A 236 13.04 33.12 -24.38
CA GLU A 236 11.65 33.55 -24.24
C GLU A 236 10.77 32.39 -23.75
N ILE A 237 10.46 32.39 -22.45
CA ILE A 237 9.56 31.41 -21.84
C ILE A 237 8.13 31.98 -21.86
N PRO A 238 7.17 31.30 -22.52
CA PRO A 238 5.78 31.74 -22.52
C PRO A 238 5.20 31.81 -21.10
N ARG A 239 4.50 32.90 -20.79
CA ARG A 239 3.78 33.12 -19.52
C ARG A 239 4.64 32.98 -18.25
N LEU A 240 5.95 33.21 -18.33
CA LEU A 240 6.87 33.07 -17.21
C LEU A 240 6.42 33.84 -15.96
N ARG A 241 5.92 35.07 -16.10
CA ARG A 241 5.42 35.87 -14.97
C ARG A 241 4.32 35.15 -14.20
N ASP A 242 3.30 34.66 -14.90
CA ASP A 242 2.16 34.00 -14.26
C ASP A 242 2.60 32.69 -13.58
N ARG A 243 3.53 31.96 -14.22
CA ARG A 243 4.15 30.74 -13.68
C ARG A 243 4.97 31.01 -12.42
N LEU A 244 5.79 32.06 -12.41
CA LEU A 244 6.58 32.47 -11.24
C LEU A 244 5.70 32.90 -10.07
N VAL A 245 4.62 33.65 -10.34
CA VAL A 245 3.65 34.03 -9.30
C VAL A 245 3.07 32.77 -8.65
N LYS A 246 2.65 31.79 -9.46
CA LYS A 246 2.14 30.50 -8.97
C LYS A 246 3.17 29.75 -8.13
N ILE A 247 4.42 29.64 -8.60
CA ILE A 247 5.51 28.96 -7.86
C ILE A 247 5.74 29.64 -6.51
N VAL A 248 5.84 30.98 -6.48
CA VAL A 248 6.06 31.72 -5.23
C VAL A 248 4.88 31.57 -4.27
N THR A 249 3.64 31.60 -4.78
CA THR A 249 2.46 31.36 -3.94
C THR A 249 2.44 29.94 -3.39
N ASP A 250 2.75 28.93 -4.21
CA ASP A 250 2.76 27.53 -3.82
C ASP A 250 3.83 27.28 -2.75
N TYR A 251 5.06 27.78 -2.94
CA TYR A 251 6.13 27.72 -1.93
C TYR A 251 5.76 28.43 -0.62
N ARG A 252 5.07 29.58 -0.70
CA ARG A 252 4.60 30.29 0.49
C ARG A 252 3.56 29.47 1.24
N THR A 253 2.62 28.85 0.53
CA THR A 253 1.61 27.98 1.15
C THR A 253 2.25 26.73 1.75
N GLU A 254 3.18 26.08 1.06
CA GLU A 254 3.92 24.91 1.58
C GLU A 254 4.71 25.27 2.85
N THR A 255 5.41 26.41 2.84
CA THR A 255 6.16 26.88 4.01
C THR A 255 5.23 27.17 5.19
N SER A 256 4.09 27.82 4.92
CA SER A 256 3.07 28.10 5.95
C SER A 256 2.47 26.81 6.52
N LEU A 257 2.20 25.82 5.67
CA LEU A 257 1.69 24.51 6.08
C LEU A 257 2.73 23.75 6.90
N ARG A 258 3.99 23.71 6.46
CA ARG A 258 5.09 23.10 7.20
C ARG A 258 5.27 23.75 8.57
N HIS A 259 5.16 25.08 8.66
CA HIS A 259 5.22 25.79 9.94
C HIS A 259 4.06 25.41 10.87
N GLY A 260 2.82 25.47 10.38
CA GLY A 260 1.64 25.08 11.16
C GLY A 260 1.68 23.61 11.61
N CYS A 261 2.07 22.68 10.73
CA CYS A 261 2.26 21.27 11.10
C CYS A 261 3.38 21.11 12.14
N ASN A 262 4.47 21.87 12.05
CA ASN A 262 5.56 21.81 13.02
C ASN A 262 5.12 22.31 14.41
N ASP A 263 4.31 23.36 14.46
CA ASP A 263 3.78 23.91 15.71
C ASP A 263 2.79 22.94 16.37
N ILE A 264 1.90 22.32 15.58
CA ILE A 264 1.00 21.26 16.06
C ILE A 264 1.82 20.07 16.58
N LEU A 265 2.81 19.60 15.83
CA LEU A 265 3.66 18.48 16.25
C LEU A 265 4.41 18.80 17.55
N LYS A 266 4.94 20.01 17.71
CA LYS A 266 5.58 20.46 18.95
C LYS A 266 4.59 20.47 20.12
N ALA A 267 3.40 21.04 19.92
CA ALA A 267 2.35 21.07 20.94
C ALA A 267 1.91 19.65 21.34
N ASP A 268 1.72 18.76 20.37
CA ASP A 268 1.36 17.37 20.58
C ASP A 268 2.45 16.60 21.32
N CYS A 269 3.72 16.78 20.96
CA CYS A 269 4.83 16.18 21.71
C CYS A 269 4.82 16.59 23.18
N VAL A 270 4.60 17.88 23.47
CA VAL A 270 4.51 18.38 24.86
C VAL A 270 3.28 17.80 25.56
N ASN A 271 2.12 17.82 24.91
CA ASN A 271 0.88 17.28 25.46
C ASN A 271 0.98 15.78 25.77
N LEU A 272 1.57 15.01 24.87
CA LEU A 272 1.78 13.57 25.05
C LEU A 272 2.79 13.30 26.18
N LEU A 273 3.86 14.10 26.27
CA LEU A 273 4.83 14.00 27.36
C LEU A 273 4.17 14.30 28.71
N VAL A 274 3.33 15.33 28.79
CA VAL A 274 2.57 15.68 30.01
C VAL A 274 1.58 14.57 30.37
N LYS A 275 0.85 14.01 29.40
CA LYS A 275 -0.05 12.88 29.62
C LYS A 275 0.71 11.66 30.13
N TYR A 276 1.80 11.29 29.47
CA TYR A 276 2.68 10.19 29.89
C TYR A 276 3.22 10.43 31.31
N TYR A 277 3.66 11.64 31.62
CA TYR A 277 4.13 11.98 32.96
C TYR A 277 3.02 11.88 34.01
N LYS A 278 1.79 12.31 33.69
CA LYS A 278 0.62 12.17 34.57
C LYS A 278 0.25 10.71 34.78
N GLU A 279 0.29 9.88 33.74
CA GLU A 279 0.03 8.43 33.83
C GLU A 279 1.14 7.70 34.58
N ALA A 280 2.41 8.00 34.30
CA ALA A 280 3.55 7.45 35.01
C ALA A 280 3.56 7.85 36.49
N LYS A 281 3.02 9.03 36.84
CA LYS A 281 2.82 9.43 38.24
C LYS A 281 1.69 8.67 38.95
N ARG A 282 0.76 8.05 38.21
CA ARG A 282 -0.32 7.28 38.84
C ARG A 282 0.25 6.03 39.48
N ALA A 283 -0.33 5.69 40.62
CA ALA A 283 -0.05 4.45 41.29
C ALA A 283 -0.66 3.29 40.49
N ILE A 284 0.09 2.19 40.35
CA ILE A 284 -0.40 0.95 39.77
C ILE A 284 -0.95 0.10 40.90
N CYS A 285 -2.25 -0.19 40.88
CA CYS A 285 -2.88 -1.13 41.80
C CYS A 285 -2.84 -2.54 41.18
N LEU A 286 -2.20 -3.48 41.86
CA LEU A 286 -2.15 -4.89 41.51
C LEU A 286 -3.12 -5.62 42.45
N SER A 287 -4.28 -6.03 41.91
CA SER A 287 -5.28 -6.86 42.61
C SER A 287 -5.56 -8.09 41.74
N GLU A 288 -5.67 -9.29 42.31
CA GLU A 288 -5.98 -10.50 41.53
C GLU A 288 -7.38 -10.47 40.87
N ASP A 289 -8.27 -9.56 41.29
CA ASP A 289 -9.64 -9.47 40.73
C ASP A 289 -9.73 -8.78 39.36
N VAL A 290 -8.64 -8.23 38.81
CA VAL A 290 -8.68 -7.50 37.51
C VAL A 290 -8.34 -8.39 36.31
N ASP A 291 -7.83 -9.61 36.52
CA ASP A 291 -7.50 -10.54 35.43
C ASP A 291 -8.74 -11.11 34.70
N GLN A 292 -9.94 -10.99 35.29
CA GLN A 292 -11.20 -11.34 34.61
C GLN A 292 -11.81 -10.20 33.77
N ALA A 293 -11.49 -8.93 34.05
CA ALA A 293 -12.04 -7.80 33.31
C ALA A 293 -11.22 -7.43 32.06
N HIS A 294 -9.88 -7.55 32.12
CA HIS A 294 -9.03 -7.30 30.95
C HIS A 294 -9.07 -8.44 29.90
N SER A 295 -9.34 -9.67 30.33
CA SER A 295 -9.47 -10.83 29.42
C SER A 295 -10.72 -10.75 28.53
N LYS A 296 -11.82 -10.15 28.99
CA LYS A 296 -13.05 -10.02 28.18
C LYS A 296 -12.99 -8.88 27.15
N ARG A 297 -12.22 -7.82 27.40
CA ARG A 297 -12.10 -6.69 26.46
C ARG A 297 -11.08 -6.96 25.35
N ASN A 298 -10.07 -7.81 25.60
CA ASN A 298 -9.07 -8.18 24.59
C ASN A 298 -9.54 -9.24 23.59
N GLN A 299 -10.54 -10.07 23.92
CA GLN A 299 -11.10 -11.05 22.97
C GLN A 299 -11.95 -10.41 21.86
N GLN A 300 -12.54 -9.23 22.09
CA GLN A 300 -13.31 -8.52 21.05
C GLN A 300 -12.45 -7.66 20.12
N ARG A 301 -11.18 -7.39 20.44
CA ARG A 301 -10.25 -6.64 19.57
C ARG A 301 -9.22 -7.50 18.84
N ALA A 302 -9.02 -8.76 19.27
CA ALA A 302 -8.06 -9.68 18.67
C ALA A 302 -8.60 -10.45 17.44
N SER A 303 -9.80 -10.13 16.93
CA SER A 303 -10.32 -10.69 15.67
C SER A 303 -9.94 -9.88 14.42
N HIS A 304 -9.26 -8.75 14.56
CA HIS A 304 -8.72 -8.01 13.42
C HIS A 304 -7.36 -7.41 13.78
N LEU A 305 -6.28 -8.14 13.49
CA LEU A 305 -5.03 -7.69 12.85
C LEU A 305 -3.95 -8.74 13.08
N GLY A 306 -3.49 -9.32 11.97
CA GLY A 306 -2.45 -10.33 11.94
C GLY A 306 -1.09 -9.82 12.40
N GLU A 307 -0.41 -10.70 13.13
CA GLU A 307 1.03 -10.92 13.23
C GLU A 307 1.96 -9.82 12.69
N ARG A 308 2.61 -9.11 13.62
CA ARG A 308 4.01 -8.71 13.46
C ARG A 308 4.69 -8.64 14.83
N VAL A 309 5.42 -9.70 15.15
CA VAL A 309 6.29 -9.79 16.32
C VAL A 309 7.50 -8.88 16.07
N MET A 310 7.56 -7.73 16.75
CA MET A 310 8.80 -6.97 16.89
C MET A 310 9.46 -7.33 18.21
N SER A 311 10.59 -8.02 18.10
CA SER A 311 11.47 -8.38 19.20
C SER A 311 12.13 -7.13 19.77
N MET A 312 11.61 -6.62 20.89
CA MET A 312 12.35 -5.67 21.73
C MET A 312 13.21 -6.48 22.70
N LYS A 313 14.52 -6.54 22.41
CA LYS A 313 15.53 -7.01 23.36
C LYS A 313 15.42 -6.19 24.65
N SER A 314 15.06 -6.87 25.73
CA SER A 314 15.13 -6.31 27.08
C SER A 314 16.58 -5.99 27.41
N MET A 315 16.94 -4.72 27.44
CA MET A 315 18.19 -4.28 28.07
C MET A 315 18.00 -4.40 29.58
N GLU A 316 18.69 -5.35 30.19
CA GLU A 316 18.81 -5.43 31.66
C GLU A 316 19.55 -4.19 32.17
N VAL A 317 18.80 -3.16 32.52
CA VAL A 317 19.31 -2.06 33.33
C VAL A 317 19.42 -2.59 34.76
N LYS A 318 20.64 -2.99 35.16
CA LYS A 318 20.98 -3.26 36.57
C LYS A 318 20.93 -1.95 37.36
N SER A 319 19.72 -1.47 37.69
CA SER A 319 19.53 -0.44 38.69
C SER A 319 19.34 -1.12 40.04
N LYS A 320 20.34 -1.00 40.93
CA LYS A 320 20.21 -1.27 42.37
C LYS A 320 19.19 -0.29 42.97
N THR A 321 17.90 -0.58 42.84
CA THR A 321 16.85 0.11 43.59
C THR A 321 16.53 -0.72 44.82
N ARG A 322 16.76 -0.13 46.00
CA ARG A 322 16.43 -0.67 47.34
C ARG A 322 14.90 -0.74 47.59
N GLY A 323 14.11 -1.10 46.58
CA GLY A 323 12.67 -1.34 46.72
C GLY A 323 12.45 -2.79 47.16
N GLY A 324 12.62 -3.06 48.46
CA GLY A 324 12.35 -4.38 49.01
C GLY A 324 10.87 -4.74 48.81
N GLY A 325 10.55 -6.01 48.56
CA GLY A 325 9.18 -6.52 48.41
C GLY A 325 8.37 -6.48 49.72
N ARG A 326 8.31 -5.32 50.38
CA ARG A 326 7.67 -5.03 51.65
C ARG A 326 6.89 -3.72 51.55
N CYS A 327 5.78 -3.63 52.28
CA CYS A 327 4.97 -2.41 52.39
C CYS A 327 5.74 -1.30 53.11
N CYS A 328 5.73 -0.09 52.57
CA CYS A 328 6.44 1.06 53.16
C CYS A 328 5.79 1.65 54.42
N ILE A 329 4.60 1.17 54.84
CA ILE A 329 3.92 1.61 56.08
C ILE A 329 4.08 0.56 57.19
N CYS A 330 3.76 -0.71 56.92
CA CYS A 330 3.82 -1.76 57.94
C CYS A 330 5.12 -2.60 57.89
N PHE A 331 5.97 -2.42 56.88
CA PHE A 331 7.23 -3.16 56.68
C PHE A 331 7.11 -4.68 56.48
N ASP A 332 5.88 -5.19 56.37
CA ASP A 332 5.58 -6.59 56.09
C ASP A 332 5.82 -6.96 54.61
N PRO A 333 6.27 -8.18 54.32
CA PRO A 333 6.51 -8.64 52.95
C PRO A 333 5.22 -8.86 52.16
N PHE A 334 5.23 -8.46 50.88
CA PHE A 334 4.12 -8.69 49.94
C PHE A 334 3.93 -10.18 49.57
N SER A 335 4.92 -11.03 49.88
CA SER A 335 4.95 -12.45 49.49
C SER A 335 4.02 -13.35 50.30
N LEU A 336 3.26 -12.79 51.25
CA LEU A 336 2.40 -13.53 52.14
C LEU A 336 0.99 -12.92 52.08
N GLN A 337 0.11 -13.60 51.33
CA GLN A 337 -1.34 -13.40 51.20
C GLN A 337 -1.81 -12.57 49.98
N ASN A 338 -3.02 -12.89 49.51
CA ASN A 338 -3.74 -12.27 48.38
C ASN A 338 -4.14 -10.81 48.72
N VAL A 339 -3.15 -9.96 48.95
CA VAL A 339 -3.36 -8.54 49.25
C VAL A 339 -3.15 -7.72 47.99
N SER A 340 -4.10 -6.83 47.71
CA SER A 340 -3.94 -5.83 46.65
C SER A 340 -2.85 -4.83 47.04
N ILE A 341 -1.92 -4.58 46.12
CA ILE A 341 -0.73 -3.74 46.33
C ILE A 341 -0.84 -2.51 45.45
N ILE A 342 -0.51 -1.33 46.00
CA ILE A 342 -0.37 -0.09 45.24
C ILE A 342 1.12 0.27 45.17
N ALA A 343 1.68 0.23 43.96
CA ALA A 343 3.05 0.61 43.68
C ALA A 343 3.10 1.95 42.93
N PHE A 344 4.00 2.84 43.35
CA PHE A 344 4.23 4.13 42.71
C PHE A 344 5.55 4.12 41.93
N PHE A 345 5.66 4.99 40.93
CA PHE A 345 6.85 5.13 40.09
C PHE A 345 8.13 5.54 40.85
N CYS A 346 8.00 6.11 42.05
CA CYS A 346 9.11 6.33 42.98
C CYS A 346 9.66 5.04 43.64
N CYS A 347 9.23 3.86 43.18
CA CYS A 347 9.57 2.54 43.71
C CYS A 347 9.08 2.27 45.15
N HIS A 348 8.17 3.10 45.68
CA HIS A 348 7.48 2.84 46.93
C HIS A 348 6.21 2.03 46.68
N ALA A 349 5.99 1.01 47.51
CA ALA A 349 4.82 0.14 47.41
C ALA A 349 4.13 -0.01 48.77
N TYR A 350 2.82 -0.11 48.75
CA TYR A 350 1.96 -0.13 49.93
C TYR A 350 0.88 -1.21 49.77
N HIS A 351 0.43 -1.83 50.85
CA HIS A 351 -0.86 -2.52 50.83
C HIS A 351 -1.98 -1.49 50.61
N THR A 352 -2.99 -1.84 49.81
CA THR A 352 -4.15 -0.95 49.57
C THR A 352 -4.79 -0.51 50.87
N THR A 353 -4.96 -1.42 51.83
CA THR A 353 -5.54 -1.16 53.16
C THR A 353 -4.70 -0.17 53.97
N CYS A 354 -3.39 -0.40 54.07
CA CYS A 354 -2.48 0.50 54.79
C CYS A 354 -2.45 1.91 54.19
N LEU A 355 -2.52 2.03 52.85
CA LEU A 355 -2.55 3.33 52.17
C LEU A 355 -3.90 4.03 52.39
N MET A 356 -5.03 3.32 52.28
CA MET A 356 -6.36 3.88 52.47
C MET A 356 -6.60 4.36 53.90
N GLU A 357 -6.23 3.57 54.92
CA GLU A 357 -6.37 3.95 56.34
C GLU A 357 -5.58 5.23 56.67
N SER A 358 -4.35 5.34 56.17
CA SER A 358 -3.50 6.52 56.37
C SER A 358 -4.06 7.78 55.70
N THR A 359 -4.75 7.63 54.57
CA THR A 359 -5.34 8.77 53.85
C THR A 359 -6.59 9.31 54.58
N ILE A 360 -7.33 8.45 55.28
CA ILE A 360 -8.50 8.82 56.08
C ILE A 360 -8.08 9.55 57.37
N SER A 361 -6.95 9.18 57.97
CA SER A 361 -6.44 9.84 59.19
C SER A 361 -5.93 11.26 58.97
N ILE A 362 -5.50 11.63 57.76
CA ILE A 362 -4.95 12.97 57.45
C ILE A 362 -6.06 14.01 57.18
N GLY A 363 -7.26 13.57 56.77
CA GLY A 363 -8.39 14.46 56.47
C GLY A 363 -9.19 14.96 57.68
N GLY A 364 -8.81 14.56 58.90
CA GLY A 364 -9.62 14.75 60.11
C GLY A 364 -9.40 16.05 60.91
N ASP A 365 -8.29 16.76 60.72
CA ASP A 365 -7.93 17.88 61.61
C ASP A 365 -7.55 19.15 60.84
N LYS A 366 -8.51 20.07 60.71
CA LYS A 366 -8.36 21.51 61.02
C LYS A 366 -9.66 22.29 60.78
N LYS A 367 -10.35 22.58 61.89
CA LYS A 367 -11.35 23.65 62.00
C LYS A 367 -10.67 25.00 62.25
N GLU A 368 -11.13 26.00 61.49
CA GLU A 368 -11.31 27.43 61.79
C GLU A 368 -10.45 28.12 62.86
N ALA A 369 -9.69 29.13 62.41
CA ALA A 369 -9.54 30.42 63.10
C ALA A 369 -9.08 31.49 62.09
N GLY A 370 -9.91 32.51 61.87
CA GLY A 370 -9.62 33.65 61.00
C GLY A 370 -8.91 34.81 61.71
N ALA A 371 -8.29 35.70 60.92
CA ALA A 371 -8.40 37.17 61.04
C ALA A 371 -7.38 37.92 60.14
N SER A 372 -7.92 38.66 59.16
CA SER A 372 -7.67 40.08 58.78
C SER A 372 -6.25 40.71 58.81
N SER A 373 -5.81 41.26 57.67
CA SER A 373 -5.69 42.73 57.38
C SER A 373 -4.66 43.03 56.25
N LYS A 374 -5.11 43.56 55.11
CA LYS A 374 -4.91 44.95 54.57
C LYS A 374 -3.46 45.43 54.49
N GLY A 375 -2.84 45.54 53.30
CA GLY A 375 -2.86 46.70 52.37
C GLY A 375 -1.40 46.92 51.89
N THR A 376 -0.99 47.54 50.78
CA THR A 376 -1.58 48.39 49.76
C THR A 376 -0.56 48.49 48.61
N THR A 377 -1.02 48.25 47.38
CA THR A 377 -0.77 48.89 46.06
C THR A 377 0.54 49.62 45.70
N SER A 378 1.08 49.29 44.49
CA SER A 378 1.57 50.19 43.39
C SER A 378 2.85 49.63 42.71
N TYR A 379 3.10 49.60 41.39
CA TYR A 379 2.36 49.80 40.12
C TYR A 379 3.33 49.46 38.96
N TYR A 380 2.80 48.87 37.86
CA TYR A 380 3.34 48.62 36.50
C TYR A 380 4.43 47.56 36.23
N GLU A 381 4.08 46.45 35.54
CA GLU A 381 4.77 45.99 34.32
C GLU A 381 4.01 44.88 33.56
N PHE A 382 4.06 45.00 32.24
CA PHE A 382 3.71 44.15 31.09
C PHE A 382 2.91 42.83 31.25
N ASP A 383 1.82 42.80 30.48
CA ASP A 383 0.77 41.79 30.33
C ASP A 383 1.27 40.54 29.60
N ASN A 384 1.32 39.41 30.31
CA ASN A 384 1.44 38.07 29.75
C ASN A 384 0.34 37.25 30.43
N GLY A 385 -0.83 37.20 29.79
CA GLY A 385 -2.00 36.48 30.28
C GLY A 385 -1.69 35.00 30.44
N SER A 386 -1.28 34.62 31.64
CA SER A 386 -1.60 33.32 32.21
C SER A 386 -3.08 33.36 32.54
N ASP A 387 -3.92 32.88 31.63
CA ASP A 387 -5.22 32.35 32.03
C ASP A 387 -4.93 31.12 32.90
N ASP A 388 -4.78 31.39 34.19
CA ASP A 388 -5.37 30.55 35.23
C ASP A 388 -6.86 30.46 34.91
N ASP A 389 -7.32 29.26 34.59
CA ASP A 389 -8.69 28.74 34.55
C ASP A 389 -8.60 27.54 33.56
N ASP A 390 -8.42 26.29 33.98
CA ASP A 390 -9.37 25.55 34.79
C ASP A 390 -8.65 24.56 35.73
N GLU A 391 -8.48 24.97 36.99
CA GLU A 391 -8.66 24.04 38.12
C GLU A 391 -10.16 23.86 38.43
N GLU A 392 -11.03 23.86 37.40
CA GLU A 392 -12.36 23.26 37.53
C GLU A 392 -12.20 21.73 37.57
N GLU A 393 -11.97 21.27 38.79
CA GLU A 393 -12.77 20.21 39.39
C GLU A 393 -13.57 19.34 38.39
N ASP A 394 -12.91 18.31 37.87
CA ASP A 394 -13.55 17.00 37.70
C ASP A 394 -13.89 16.44 39.10
N ALA A 395 -14.77 17.15 39.82
CA ALA A 395 -15.44 16.73 41.04
C ALA A 395 -16.59 15.75 40.73
N SER A 396 -16.51 15.00 39.62
CA SER A 396 -17.51 13.99 39.25
C SER A 396 -17.00 12.55 39.33
N SER A 397 -15.80 12.30 39.86
CA SER A 397 -15.44 10.98 40.39
C SER A 397 -14.84 11.13 41.78
N GLY A 398 -15.67 10.92 42.81
CA GLY A 398 -15.31 11.01 44.23
C GLY A 398 -14.32 9.95 44.71
N THR A 399 -13.26 9.67 43.94
CA THR A 399 -12.16 8.79 44.30
C THR A 399 -10.95 9.64 44.71
N PRO A 400 -10.49 9.56 45.98
CA PRO A 400 -9.36 10.35 46.45
C PRO A 400 -8.10 10.05 45.60
N ARG A 401 -7.46 11.09 45.05
CA ARG A 401 -6.20 10.96 44.28
C ARG A 401 -5.10 10.41 45.20
N MET A 402 -4.83 9.11 45.11
CA MET A 402 -3.79 8.45 45.89
C MET A 402 -2.40 8.91 45.42
N ARG A 403 -1.60 9.46 46.34
CA ARG A 403 -0.21 9.88 46.12
C ARG A 403 0.71 9.07 47.04
N CYS A 404 1.97 8.90 46.65
CA CYS A 404 2.95 8.25 47.53
C CYS A 404 3.20 9.14 48.75
N ILE A 405 2.89 8.64 49.95
CA ILE A 405 3.03 9.40 51.20
C ILE A 405 4.48 9.85 51.41
N LEU A 406 5.46 8.96 51.17
CA LEU A 406 6.88 9.24 51.39
C LEU A 406 7.45 10.30 50.43
N CYS A 407 6.95 10.39 49.20
CA CYS A 407 7.38 11.41 48.25
C CYS A 407 6.57 12.71 48.35
N THR A 408 5.38 12.67 48.95
CA THR A 408 4.54 13.87 49.13
C THR A 408 4.95 14.65 50.39
N THR A 409 5.39 13.97 51.46
CA THR A 409 5.92 14.63 52.67
C THR A 409 7.34 15.16 52.52
N ALA A 410 8.10 14.66 51.55
CA ALA A 410 9.46 15.12 51.25
C ALA A 410 9.52 16.37 50.35
N ALA A 411 8.39 16.77 49.75
CA ALA A 411 8.28 17.93 48.85
C ALA A 411 7.53 19.12 49.47
N GLY A 412 7.27 19.07 50.79
CA GLY A 412 6.60 20.13 51.57
C GLY A 412 7.59 20.97 52.37
#